data_AF-A0A959C372-F1
#
_entry.id   AF-A0A959C372-F1
#
_cell.length_a   1.000
_cell.length_b   1.000
_cell.length_c   1.000
_cell.angle_alpha   90.00
_cell.angle_beta   90.00
_cell.angle_gamma   90.00
#
_symmetry.space_group_name_H-M   'P 1'
#
loop_
_entity.id
_entity.type
_entity.pdbx_description
1 polymer ?
#
loop_
_entity_poly.entity_id
_entity_poly.type
_entity_poly.pdbx_seq_one_letter_code
_entity_poly.pdbx_strand_id
1 'polypeptide(L)'
;MDVEILSRIQFAFTVSFHYIYPPLSIGLGLLMVLMEGLYLRTGDKQYEQMARFWTKIFALTFGIGVATGIVMEFEFGTNWATYSRYVGDVFGSALAAEGIFAFALESGFLGILLFGWNKVSPRVHFISTLGVWFGSMFSAVWIVVANSWQQTPAGYHIVGEGLDARAEITDFWAM
;
A
#
# COMPACT_ATOMS: atom_id res chain seq x y z
N MET A 1 -31.08 10.16 -6.66
CA MET A 1 -30.26 8.94 -6.76
C MET A 1 -30.40 8.21 -5.44
N ASP A 2 -30.43 6.87 -5.48
CA ASP A 2 -30.45 6.04 -4.27
C ASP A 2 -29.13 6.16 -3.50
N VAL A 3 -29.18 5.99 -2.17
CA VAL A 3 -28.00 6.05 -1.28
C VAL A 3 -26.97 5.02 -1.72
N GLU A 4 -27.39 3.81 -2.09
CA GLU A 4 -26.49 2.77 -2.59
C GLU A 4 -25.69 3.22 -3.82
N ILE A 5 -26.36 3.87 -4.78
CA ILE A 5 -25.72 4.36 -6.01
C ILE A 5 -24.74 5.49 -5.67
N LEU A 6 -25.11 6.39 -4.77
CA LEU A 6 -24.22 7.47 -4.33
C LEU A 6 -22.96 6.93 -3.64
N SER A 7 -23.11 5.92 -2.76
CA SER A 7 -21.98 5.25 -2.10
C SER A 7 -21.06 4.55 -3.10
N ARG A 8 -21.61 3.89 -4.13
CA ARG A 8 -20.83 3.29 -5.22
C ARG A 8 -20.07 4.34 -6.04
N ILE A 9 -20.71 5.46 -6.40
CA ILE A 9 -20.07 6.55 -7.15
C ILE A 9 -18.95 7.18 -6.34
N GLN A 10 -19.19 7.45 -5.06
CA GLN A 10 -18.18 8.02 -4.17
C GLN A 10 -16.96 7.09 -4.08
N PHE A 11 -17.17 5.81 -3.76
CA PHE A 11 -16.09 4.83 -3.65
C PHE A 11 -15.34 4.68 -4.98
N ALA A 12 -16.06 4.63 -6.11
CA ALA A 12 -15.47 4.56 -7.45
C ALA A 12 -14.56 5.76 -7.75
N PHE A 13 -14.96 6.97 -7.36
CA PHE A 13 -14.14 8.16 -7.52
C PHE A 13 -12.88 8.09 -6.63
N THR A 14 -13.05 7.78 -5.35
CA THR A 14 -11.95 7.70 -4.38
C THR A 14 -10.92 6.65 -4.81
N VAL A 15 -11.36 5.44 -5.15
CA VAL A 15 -10.46 4.35 -5.58
C VAL A 15 -9.77 4.65 -6.91
N SER A 16 -10.48 5.21 -7.88
CA SER A 16 -9.89 5.55 -9.19
C SER A 16 -8.82 6.62 -9.05
N PHE A 17 -9.05 7.62 -8.21
CA PHE A 17 -8.07 8.67 -7.94
C PHE A 17 -6.87 8.13 -7.16
N HIS A 18 -7.11 7.35 -6.10
CA HIS A 18 -6.05 6.75 -5.31
C HIS A 18 -5.15 5.84 -6.17
N TYR A 19 -5.72 4.99 -7.03
CA TYR A 19 -4.99 3.97 -7.79
C TYR A 19 -3.94 4.53 -8.75
N ILE A 20 -3.93 5.84 -9.04
CA ILE A 20 -2.88 6.48 -9.82
C ILE A 20 -1.53 6.46 -9.09
N TYR A 21 -1.56 6.59 -7.75
CA TYR A 21 -0.36 6.87 -6.95
C TYR A 21 0.41 5.60 -6.55
N PRO A 22 -0.20 4.51 -6.04
CA PRO A 22 0.53 3.28 -5.68
C PRO A 22 1.41 2.68 -6.80
N PRO A 23 0.91 2.43 -8.03
CA PRO A 23 1.75 1.86 -9.09
C PRO A 23 2.88 2.80 -9.51
N LEU A 24 2.64 4.13 -9.47
CA LEU A 24 3.67 5.12 -9.75
C LEU A 24 4.74 5.13 -8.66
N SER A 25 4.36 5.07 -7.38
CA SER A 25 5.29 4.98 -6.24
C SER A 25 6.15 3.71 -6.31
N ILE A 26 5.53 2.55 -6.60
CA ILE A 26 6.25 1.27 -6.76
C ILE A 26 7.25 1.35 -7.91
N GLY A 27 6.83 1.87 -9.06
CA GLY A 27 7.68 2.02 -10.25
C GLY A 27 8.85 2.99 -10.02
N LEU A 28 8.58 4.14 -9.40
CA LEU A 28 9.62 5.12 -9.04
C LEU A 28 10.58 4.55 -7.97
N GLY A 29 10.07 3.79 -7.01
CA GLY A 29 10.88 3.06 -6.03
C GLY A 29 11.89 2.13 -6.70
N LEU A 30 11.43 1.31 -7.65
CA LEU A 30 12.30 0.42 -8.42
C LEU A 30 13.35 1.20 -9.21
N LEU A 31 12.93 2.29 -9.85
CA LEU A 31 13.82 3.14 -10.64
C LEU A 31 14.93 3.77 -9.77
N MET A 32 14.60 4.22 -8.55
CA MET A 32 15.59 4.70 -7.59
C MET A 32 16.52 3.58 -7.12
N VAL A 33 16.01 2.37 -6.85
CA VAL A 33 16.85 1.20 -6.51
C VAL A 33 17.87 0.93 -7.62
N LEU A 34 17.45 0.93 -8.89
CA LEU A 34 18.35 0.70 -10.01
C LEU A 34 19.43 1.80 -10.12
N MET A 35 19.04 3.07 -9.97
CA MET A 35 19.97 4.20 -10.04
C MET A 35 20.98 4.19 -8.90
N GLU A 36 20.53 4.02 -7.66
CA GLU A 36 21.44 3.94 -6.52
C GLU A 36 22.33 2.71 -6.58
N GLY A 37 21.81 1.56 -7.03
CA GLY A 37 22.61 0.36 -7.25
C GLY A 37 23.70 0.57 -8.30
N LEU A 38 23.38 1.27 -9.40
CA LEU A 38 24.37 1.66 -10.41
C LEU A 38 25.40 2.63 -9.85
N TYR A 39 24.97 3.65 -9.10
CA TYR A 39 25.88 4.59 -8.43
C TYR A 39 26.86 3.86 -7.48
N LEU A 40 26.38 2.92 -6.67
CA LEU A 40 27.24 2.13 -5.78
C LEU A 40 28.22 1.23 -6.53
N ARG A 41 27.84 0.74 -7.72
CA ARG A 41 28.67 -0.16 -8.53
C ARG A 41 29.72 0.61 -9.35
N THR A 42 29.35 1.74 -9.94
CA THR A 42 30.19 2.47 -10.90
C THR A 42 30.91 3.67 -10.28
N GLY A 43 30.37 4.24 -9.20
CA GLY A 43 30.80 5.52 -8.66
C GLY A 43 30.39 6.74 -9.50
N ASP A 44 29.64 6.55 -10.60
CA ASP A 44 29.22 7.64 -11.48
C ASP A 44 28.15 8.51 -10.82
N LYS A 45 28.50 9.78 -10.62
CA LYS A 45 27.67 10.80 -9.98
C LYS A 45 26.41 11.13 -10.76
N GLN A 46 26.32 10.81 -12.05
CA GLN A 46 25.08 10.99 -12.81
C GLN A 46 23.94 10.17 -12.21
N TYR A 47 24.18 8.91 -11.84
CA TYR A 47 23.15 8.07 -11.23
C TYR A 47 22.71 8.58 -9.85
N GLU A 48 23.62 9.15 -9.07
CA GLU A 48 23.26 9.81 -7.80
C GLU A 48 22.34 11.02 -8.04
N GLN A 49 22.65 11.85 -9.03
CA GLN A 49 21.83 13.01 -9.39
C GLN A 49 20.44 12.60 -9.88
N MET A 50 20.36 11.54 -10.70
CA MET A 50 19.10 10.97 -11.14
C MET A 50 18.28 10.44 -9.96
N ALA A 51 18.88 9.64 -9.07
CA ALA A 51 18.19 9.12 -7.89
C ALA A 51 17.61 10.27 -7.04
N ARG A 52 18.41 11.29 -6.72
CA ARG A 52 17.97 12.49 -5.97
C ARG A 52 16.84 13.26 -6.66
N PHE A 53 16.85 13.32 -7.99
CA PHE A 53 15.76 13.94 -8.75
C PHE A 53 14.46 13.16 -8.59
N TRP A 54 14.52 11.84 -8.80
CA TRP A 54 13.34 10.98 -8.69
C TRP A 54 12.82 10.84 -7.27
N THR A 55 13.67 10.94 -6.24
CA THR A 55 13.23 10.98 -4.83
C THR A 55 12.24 12.12 -4.57
N LYS A 56 12.41 13.28 -5.21
CA LYS A 56 11.49 14.42 -5.03
C LYS A 56 10.12 14.15 -5.64
N ILE A 57 10.09 13.55 -6.82
CA ILE A 57 8.84 13.18 -7.50
C ILE A 57 8.15 12.06 -6.71
N PHE A 58 8.91 11.04 -6.32
CA PHE A 58 8.44 9.98 -5.45
C PHE A 58 7.81 10.55 -4.17
N ALA A 59 8.48 11.47 -3.47
CA ALA A 59 7.96 12.07 -2.23
C ALA A 59 6.58 12.73 -2.43
N LEU A 60 6.39 13.45 -3.54
CA LEU A 60 5.11 14.09 -3.86
C LEU A 60 4.04 13.05 -4.18
N THR A 61 4.32 12.11 -5.07
CA THR A 61 3.40 11.03 -5.45
C THR A 61 3.01 10.20 -4.25
N PHE A 62 3.99 9.83 -3.43
CA PHE A 62 3.80 9.02 -2.24
C PHE A 62 2.94 9.75 -1.21
N GLY A 63 3.21 11.03 -0.94
CA GLY A 63 2.41 11.82 0.00
C GLY A 63 0.93 11.91 -0.38
N ILE A 64 0.63 12.08 -1.66
CA ILE A 64 -0.76 12.08 -2.16
C ILE A 64 -1.37 10.68 -2.07
N GLY A 65 -0.59 9.63 -2.39
CA GLY A 65 -0.99 8.24 -2.22
C GLY A 65 -1.41 7.91 -0.80
N VAL A 66 -0.60 8.29 0.20
CA VAL A 66 -0.93 8.10 1.63
C VAL A 66 -2.22 8.84 1.99
N ALA A 67 -2.34 10.12 1.63
CA ALA A 67 -3.52 10.91 1.97
C ALA A 67 -4.81 10.31 1.39
N THR A 68 -4.76 9.87 0.13
CA THR A 68 -5.92 9.26 -0.55
C THR A 68 -6.21 7.85 -0.05
N GLY A 69 -5.19 7.09 0.35
CA GLY A 69 -5.34 5.75 0.94
C GLY A 69 -6.07 5.79 2.28
N ILE A 70 -5.73 6.76 3.14
CA ILE A 70 -6.42 6.97 4.42
C ILE A 70 -7.93 7.23 4.19
N VAL A 71 -8.27 8.05 3.19
CA VAL A 71 -9.68 8.32 2.87
C VAL A 71 -10.40 7.02 2.45
N MET A 72 -9.76 6.21 1.60
CA MET A 72 -10.32 4.93 1.16
C MET A 72 -10.51 3.93 2.31
N GLU A 73 -9.53 3.81 3.21
CA GLU A 73 -9.60 2.92 4.37
C GLU A 73 -10.83 3.24 5.24
N PHE A 74 -11.07 4.54 5.51
CA PHE A 74 -12.24 4.98 6.28
C PHE A 74 -13.56 4.88 5.51
N GLU A 75 -13.56 4.86 4.18
CA GLU A 75 -14.78 4.65 3.39
C GLU A 75 -15.39 3.26 3.60
N PHE A 76 -14.57 2.23 3.87
CA PHE A 76 -15.08 0.90 4.25
C PHE A 76 -15.91 0.96 5.54
N GLY A 77 -15.51 1.79 6.51
CA GLY A 77 -16.23 1.96 7.77
C GLY A 77 -17.47 2.85 7.66
N THR A 78 -17.37 3.97 6.95
CA THR A 78 -18.42 5.01 6.90
C THR A 78 -19.56 4.67 5.95
N ASN A 79 -19.24 4.19 4.74
CA ASN A 79 -20.22 3.93 3.69
C ASN A 79 -20.57 2.44 3.54
N TRP A 80 -19.73 1.55 4.07
CA TRP A 80 -19.86 0.10 3.90
C TRP A 80 -19.88 -0.67 5.24
N ALA A 81 -20.53 -0.11 6.26
CA ALA A 81 -20.51 -0.65 7.63
C ALA A 81 -21.03 -2.10 7.77
N THR A 82 -22.02 -2.50 6.96
CA THR A 82 -22.51 -3.89 6.96
C THR A 82 -21.50 -4.83 6.31
N TYR A 83 -20.87 -4.42 5.20
CA TYR A 83 -19.79 -5.17 4.58
C TYR A 83 -18.61 -5.35 5.56
N SER A 84 -18.17 -4.26 6.21
CA SER A 84 -17.06 -4.30 7.17
C SER A 84 -17.34 -5.20 8.38
N ARG A 85 -18.60 -5.30 8.83
CA ARG A 85 -19.00 -6.27 9.87
C ARG A 85 -19.05 -7.71 9.34
N TYR A 86 -19.50 -7.89 8.10
CA TYR A 86 -19.66 -9.20 7.49
C TYR A 86 -18.30 -9.84 7.20
N VAL A 87 -17.36 -9.12 6.58
CA VAL A 87 -16.04 -9.67 6.18
C VAL A 87 -14.89 -9.25 7.10
N GLY A 88 -15.18 -8.61 8.23
CA GLY A 88 -14.16 -7.94 9.05
C GLY A 88 -13.03 -8.85 9.52
N ASP A 89 -13.31 -10.12 9.79
CA ASP A 89 -12.29 -11.09 10.21
C ASP A 89 -11.30 -11.37 9.06
N VAL A 90 -11.83 -11.62 7.86
CA VAL A 90 -11.07 -11.84 6.63
C VAL A 90 -10.31 -10.57 6.21
N PHE A 91 -11.04 -9.51 5.89
CA PHE A 91 -10.48 -8.28 5.31
C PHE A 91 -9.59 -7.55 6.31
N GLY A 92 -9.99 -7.54 7.59
CA GLY A 92 -9.21 -6.92 8.65
C GLY A 92 -7.87 -7.61 8.89
N SER A 93 -7.78 -8.94 8.73
CA SER A 93 -6.50 -9.65 8.84
C SER A 93 -5.51 -9.26 7.74
N ALA A 94 -5.98 -9.09 6.50
CA ALA A 94 -5.15 -8.66 5.37
C ALA A 94 -4.68 -7.20 5.53
N LEU A 95 -5.58 -6.30 5.94
CA LEU A 95 -5.23 -4.89 6.21
C LEU A 95 -4.27 -4.75 7.41
N ALA A 96 -4.44 -5.56 8.46
CA ALA A 96 -3.51 -5.59 9.58
C ALA A 96 -2.11 -6.08 9.15
N ALA A 97 -2.05 -7.09 8.28
CA ALA A 97 -0.80 -7.56 7.71
C ALA A 97 -0.12 -6.48 6.86
N GLU A 98 -0.87 -5.74 6.05
CA GLU A 98 -0.37 -4.56 5.31
C GLU A 98 0.25 -3.53 6.26
N GLY A 99 -0.46 -3.13 7.32
CA GLY A 99 0.04 -2.14 8.27
C GLY A 99 1.33 -2.56 8.98
N ILE A 100 1.43 -3.83 9.39
CA ILE A 100 2.60 -4.33 10.14
C ILE A 100 3.80 -4.57 9.23
N PHE A 101 3.62 -5.24 8.10
CA PHE A 101 4.74 -5.66 7.26
C PHE A 101 5.17 -4.60 6.26
N ALA A 102 4.21 -3.82 5.74
CA ALA A 102 4.47 -2.91 4.64
C ALA A 102 4.62 -1.46 5.10
N PHE A 103 3.63 -0.92 5.83
CA PHE A 103 3.69 0.47 6.28
C PHE A 103 4.79 0.72 7.32
N ALA A 104 5.05 -0.22 8.22
CA ALA A 104 6.16 -0.07 9.17
C ALA A 104 7.52 -0.03 8.45
N LEU A 105 7.70 -0.88 7.43
CA LEU A 105 8.93 -0.92 6.64
C LEU A 105 9.09 0.38 5.83
N GLU A 106 8.03 0.80 5.15
CA GLU A 106 8.03 2.01 4.34
C GLU A 106 8.26 3.26 5.19
N SER A 107 7.47 3.48 6.24
CA SER A 107 7.60 4.65 7.13
C SER A 107 8.92 4.69 7.87
N GLY A 108 9.47 3.53 8.28
CA GLY A 108 10.76 3.43 8.94
C GLY A 108 11.94 3.86 8.06
N PHE A 109 11.91 3.51 6.77
CA PHE A 109 12.97 3.85 5.83
C PHE A 109 12.72 5.16 5.07
N LEU A 110 11.49 5.61 4.90
CA LEU A 110 11.15 6.82 4.14
C LEU A 110 11.91 8.07 4.64
N GLY A 111 12.07 8.23 5.95
CA GLY A 111 12.82 9.35 6.51
C GLY A 111 14.28 9.38 6.08
N ILE A 112 14.93 8.21 5.94
CA ILE A 112 16.31 8.11 5.46
C ILE A 112 16.37 8.36 3.95
N LEU A 113 15.43 7.82 3.17
CA LEU A 113 15.36 8.07 1.73
C LEU A 113 15.21 9.57 1.40
N LEU A 114 14.37 10.29 2.15
CA LEU A 114 14.10 11.70 1.90
C LEU A 114 15.20 12.63 2.41
N PHE A 115 15.75 12.34 3.59
CA PHE A 115 16.61 13.29 4.32
C PHE A 115 18.01 12.77 4.64
N GLY A 116 18.30 11.52 4.29
CA GLY A 116 19.55 10.82 4.61
C GLY A 116 20.72 11.17 3.69
N TRP A 117 20.46 11.83 2.55
CA TRP A 117 21.52 12.32 1.67
C TRP A 117 22.55 13.17 2.45
N ASN A 118 23.83 12.78 2.39
CA ASN A 118 24.97 13.35 3.13
C ASN A 118 24.91 13.20 4.68
N LYS A 119 23.93 12.49 5.24
CA LYS A 119 23.82 12.20 6.69
C LYS A 119 24.11 10.74 7.02
N VAL A 120 23.89 9.83 6.07
CA VAL A 120 24.18 8.40 6.20
C VAL A 120 25.15 7.95 5.12
N SER A 121 25.74 6.76 5.28
CA SER A 121 26.59 6.18 4.24
C SER A 121 25.77 5.84 2.97
N PRO A 122 26.38 5.85 1.77
CA PRO A 122 25.69 5.48 0.53
C PRO A 122 25.03 4.10 0.58
N ARG A 123 25.61 3.14 1.30
CA ARG A 123 25.03 1.79 1.47
C ARG A 123 23.79 1.80 2.35
N VAL A 124 23.79 2.60 3.42
CA VAL A 124 22.61 2.76 4.30
C VAL A 124 21.48 3.45 3.56
N HIS A 125 21.80 4.47 2.75
CA HIS A 125 20.82 5.10 1.88
C HIS A 125 20.20 4.09 0.90
N PHE A 126 21.03 3.28 0.23
CA PHE A 126 20.54 2.25 -0.69
C PHE A 126 19.67 1.18 -0.01
N ILE A 127 20.03 0.73 1.20
CA ILE A 127 19.20 -0.19 2.00
C ILE A 127 17.85 0.46 2.30
N SER A 128 17.83 1.75 2.60
CA SER A 128 16.59 2.50 2.80
C SER A 128 15.74 2.53 1.54
N THR A 129 16.34 2.76 0.38
CA THR A 129 15.64 2.77 -0.91
C THR A 129 15.05 1.40 -1.22
N LEU A 130 15.77 0.31 -0.92
CA LEU A 130 15.23 -1.05 -1.00
C LEU A 130 14.08 -1.28 -0.02
N GLY A 131 14.21 -0.82 1.23
CA GLY A 131 13.18 -0.98 2.25
C GLY A 131 11.86 -0.30 1.85
N VAL A 132 11.94 0.93 1.34
CA VAL A 132 10.77 1.65 0.81
C VAL A 132 10.16 0.90 -0.38
N TRP A 133 10.97 0.47 -1.35
CA TRP A 133 10.46 -0.25 -2.51
C TRP A 133 9.81 -1.59 -2.14
N PHE A 134 10.45 -2.41 -1.30
CA PHE A 134 9.86 -3.66 -0.82
C PHE A 134 8.61 -3.43 0.03
N GLY A 135 8.59 -2.39 0.85
CA GLY A 135 7.40 -1.98 1.60
C GLY A 135 6.22 -1.73 0.66
N SER A 136 6.42 -0.88 -0.36
CA SER A 136 5.38 -0.59 -1.34
C SER A 136 4.89 -1.84 -2.11
N MET A 137 5.79 -2.79 -2.40
CA MET A 137 5.44 -4.07 -3.03
C MET A 137 4.62 -4.97 -2.09
N PHE A 138 4.97 -5.04 -0.81
CA PHE A 138 4.21 -5.82 0.17
C PHE A 138 2.82 -5.23 0.40
N SER A 139 2.66 -3.90 0.43
CA SER A 139 1.33 -3.27 0.48
C SER A 139 0.48 -3.72 -0.71
N ALA A 140 1.04 -3.66 -1.93
CA ALA A 140 0.34 -4.09 -3.13
C ALA A 140 -0.08 -5.57 -3.08
N VAL A 141 0.77 -6.45 -2.52
CA VAL A 141 0.41 -7.87 -2.35
C VAL A 141 -0.79 -8.02 -1.43
N TRP A 142 -0.77 -7.43 -0.24
CA TRP A 142 -1.84 -7.61 0.75
C TRP A 142 -3.18 -7.02 0.29
N ILE A 143 -3.16 -5.84 -0.32
CA ILE A 143 -4.41 -5.24 -0.83
C ILE A 143 -4.98 -6.03 -2.02
N VAL A 144 -4.12 -6.60 -2.86
CA VAL A 144 -4.56 -7.47 -3.97
C VAL A 144 -5.07 -8.81 -3.44
N VAL A 145 -4.49 -9.38 -2.39
CA VAL A 145 -5.03 -10.57 -1.71
C VAL A 145 -6.44 -10.28 -1.20
N ALA A 146 -6.65 -9.16 -0.50
CA ALA A 146 -7.98 -8.77 -0.02
C ALA A 146 -8.99 -8.61 -1.18
N ASN A 147 -8.63 -7.92 -2.25
CA ASN A 147 -9.47 -7.77 -3.44
C ASN A 147 -9.69 -9.08 -4.20
N SER A 148 -8.70 -9.97 -4.23
CA SER A 148 -8.82 -11.30 -4.85
C SER A 148 -9.82 -12.16 -4.09
N TRP A 149 -9.78 -12.14 -2.76
CA TRP A 149 -10.73 -12.85 -1.92
C TRP A 149 -12.18 -12.38 -2.16
N GLN A 150 -12.42 -11.08 -2.40
CA GLN A 150 -13.76 -10.58 -2.75
C GLN A 150 -14.30 -11.19 -4.06
N GLN A 151 -13.42 -11.57 -4.98
CA GLN A 151 -13.79 -12.16 -6.27
C GLN A 151 -13.96 -13.68 -6.18
N THR A 152 -13.10 -14.34 -5.40
CA THR A 152 -13.12 -15.80 -5.21
C THR A 152 -12.99 -16.14 -3.72
N PRO A 153 -14.08 -15.99 -2.94
CA PRO A 153 -14.03 -16.22 -1.50
C PRO A 153 -13.70 -17.67 -1.14
N ALA A 154 -12.68 -17.87 -0.32
CA ALA A 154 -12.25 -19.17 0.17
C ALA A 154 -11.70 -19.06 1.61
N GLY A 155 -11.44 -20.19 2.27
CA GLY A 155 -10.83 -20.22 3.60
C GLY A 155 -11.69 -19.66 4.74
N TYR A 156 -13.02 -19.58 4.58
CA TYR A 156 -13.94 -19.04 5.59
C TYR A 156 -15.19 -19.90 5.79
N HIS A 157 -15.85 -19.74 6.94
CA HIS A 157 -17.23 -20.20 7.15
C HIS A 157 -18.14 -19.01 7.48
N ILE A 158 -19.45 -19.21 7.36
CA ILE A 158 -20.43 -18.19 7.78
C ILE A 158 -20.98 -18.56 9.15
N VAL A 159 -20.90 -17.63 10.08
CA VAL A 159 -21.57 -17.69 11.39
C VAL A 159 -22.69 -16.68 11.46
N GLY A 160 -23.73 -16.97 12.25
CA GLY A 160 -24.88 -16.08 12.42
C GLY A 160 -25.89 -16.15 11.27
N GLU A 161 -26.95 -15.34 11.39
CA GLU A 161 -28.07 -15.31 10.43
C GLU A 161 -28.49 -13.87 10.11
N GLY A 162 -29.06 -13.66 8.93
CA GLY A 162 -29.59 -12.35 8.52
C GLY A 162 -28.51 -11.25 8.48
N LEU A 163 -28.79 -10.11 9.13
CA LEU A 163 -27.88 -8.96 9.19
C LEU A 163 -26.71 -9.14 10.16
N ASP A 164 -26.76 -10.17 11.00
CA ASP A 164 -25.71 -10.49 11.98
C ASP A 164 -24.76 -11.58 11.48
N ALA A 165 -24.97 -12.09 10.26
CA ALA A 165 -24.08 -13.05 9.63
C ALA A 165 -22.68 -12.47 9.43
N ARG A 166 -21.64 -13.30 9.59
CA ARG A 166 -20.23 -12.91 9.40
C ARG A 166 -19.43 -14.05 8.78
N ALA A 167 -18.48 -13.70 7.95
CA ALA A 167 -17.44 -14.57 7.43
C ALA A 167 -16.28 -14.61 8.43
N GLU A 168 -16.04 -15.77 9.04
CA GLU A 168 -14.90 -16.00 9.93
C GLU A 168 -13.85 -16.87 9.23
N ILE A 169 -12.58 -16.54 9.45
CA ILE A 169 -11.45 -17.25 8.84
C ILE A 169 -11.36 -18.65 9.44
N THR A 170 -11.23 -19.64 8.55
CA THR A 170 -10.93 -21.04 8.90
C THR A 170 -9.52 -21.43 8.48
N ASP A 171 -9.00 -20.86 7.39
CA ASP A 171 -7.64 -21.08 6.90
C ASP A 171 -7.12 -19.79 6.22
N PHE A 172 -6.10 -19.18 6.83
CA PHE A 172 -5.48 -17.94 6.35
C PHE A 172 -4.74 -18.12 5.03
N TRP A 173 -4.21 -19.30 4.73
CA TRP A 173 -3.46 -19.55 3.49
C TRP A 173 -4.36 -19.92 2.32
N ALA A 174 -5.59 -20.32 2.60
CA ALA A 174 -6.61 -20.57 1.59
C ALA A 174 -7.39 -19.30 1.20
N MET A 175 -7.22 -18.21 1.94
CA MET A 175 -7.77 -16.88 1.66
C MET A 175 -7.00 -16.20 0.53
#